data_AF-A0A8T3QBH1-F1
#
_entry.id   AF-A0A8T3QBH1-F1
#
_cell.length_a   1.000
_cell.length_b   1.000
_cell.length_c   1.000
_cell.angle_alpha   90.00
_cell.angle_beta   90.00
_cell.angle_gamma   90.00
#
_symmetry.space_group_name_H-M   'P 1'
#
loop_
_entity.id
_entity.type
_entity.pdbx_description
1 polymer ?
#
loop_
_entity_poly.entity_id
_entity_poly.type
_entity_poly.pdbx_seq_one_letter_code
_entity_poly.pdbx_strand_id
1 'polypeptide(L)'
;MSERPGSPRTGAGLRSGGQRSAELRSAALDALRGWRVLLATSRPRSWLATGLPFLVAALESDRALTPIAILGTIYFLGPYNLLLHGLDEVFDDAGDQKNPRRQAVEGGPPSTRRRARTWFAIVATNAPFILLLAALGGAAAALVLAATVAAAVVYSAPPVRTRERPILDSATGA
;
A
#
# COMPACT_ATOMS: atom_id res chain seq x y z
N MET A 1 -8.86 -65.79 28.91
CA MET A 1 -9.79 -64.66 28.72
C MET A 1 -9.13 -63.39 29.27
N SER A 2 -8.54 -62.55 28.41
CA SER A 2 -8.14 -61.16 28.72
C SER A 2 -7.50 -60.57 27.45
N GLU A 3 -8.34 -60.17 26.50
CA GLU A 3 -7.91 -59.32 25.37
C GLU A 3 -7.43 -57.96 25.90
N ARG A 4 -6.27 -57.49 25.43
CA ARG A 4 -5.85 -56.09 25.63
C ARG A 4 -6.33 -55.25 24.45
N PRO A 5 -6.90 -54.05 24.67
CA PRO A 5 -7.40 -53.20 23.61
C PRO A 5 -6.26 -52.54 22.84
N GLY A 6 -6.40 -52.52 21.52
CA GLY A 6 -5.45 -51.92 20.59
C GLY A 6 -5.31 -50.40 20.78
N SER A 7 -4.07 -49.94 20.67
CA SER A 7 -3.72 -48.52 20.57
C SER A 7 -4.36 -47.88 19.33
N PRO A 8 -5.02 -46.71 19.42
CA PRO A 8 -5.51 -46.00 18.24
C PRO A 8 -4.33 -45.52 17.39
N ARG A 9 -4.33 -45.97 16.13
CA ARG A 9 -3.39 -45.56 15.09
C ARG A 9 -3.41 -44.05 14.91
N THR A 10 -2.23 -43.45 14.94
CA THR A 10 -1.91 -42.10 14.52
C THR A 10 -2.50 -41.81 13.13
N GLY A 11 -3.68 -41.20 13.10
CA GLY A 11 -4.31 -40.68 11.90
C GLY A 11 -3.65 -39.35 11.49
N ALA A 12 -2.36 -39.37 11.16
CA ALA A 12 -1.75 -38.33 10.33
C ALA A 12 -2.22 -38.57 8.88
N GLY A 13 -3.53 -38.46 8.69
CA GLY A 13 -4.20 -38.66 7.42
C GLY A 13 -3.70 -37.62 6.43
N LEU A 14 -3.15 -38.13 5.34
CA LEU A 14 -2.96 -37.46 4.06
C LEU A 14 -4.12 -36.48 3.82
N ARG A 15 -3.89 -35.18 4.03
CA ARG A 15 -4.85 -34.14 3.64
C ARG A 15 -5.13 -34.37 2.16
N SER A 16 -6.36 -34.73 1.83
CA SER A 16 -6.74 -35.09 0.46
C SER A 16 -6.49 -33.91 -0.47
N GLY A 17 -6.17 -34.17 -1.75
CA GLY A 17 -5.93 -33.12 -2.73
C GLY A 17 -7.09 -32.09 -2.82
N GLY A 18 -8.31 -32.51 -2.48
CA GLY A 18 -9.49 -31.65 -2.38
C GLY A 18 -9.47 -30.65 -1.21
N GLN A 19 -8.91 -31.00 -0.04
CA GLN A 19 -8.75 -30.04 1.06
C GLN A 19 -7.68 -29.00 0.74
N ARG A 20 -6.57 -29.43 0.11
CA ARG A 20 -5.47 -28.53 -0.26
C ARG A 20 -5.89 -27.54 -1.35
N SER A 21 -6.69 -27.96 -2.32
CA SER A 21 -7.23 -27.06 -3.35
C SER A 21 -8.26 -26.07 -2.79
N ALA A 22 -9.08 -26.49 -1.83
CA ALA A 22 -10.01 -25.60 -1.14
C ALA A 22 -9.27 -24.54 -0.30
N GLU A 23 -8.23 -24.92 0.45
CA GLU A 23 -7.37 -24.00 1.20
C GLU A 23 -6.70 -22.98 0.27
N LEU A 24 -6.06 -23.44 -0.82
CA LEU A 24 -5.43 -22.56 -1.81
C LEU A 24 -6.42 -21.58 -2.45
N ARG A 25 -7.63 -22.05 -2.79
CA ARG A 25 -8.69 -21.19 -3.34
C ARG A 25 -9.16 -20.14 -2.33
N SER A 26 -9.33 -20.51 -1.06
CA SER A 26 -9.70 -19.56 -0.01
C SER A 26 -8.61 -18.49 0.20
N ALA A 27 -7.35 -18.89 0.25
CA ALA A 27 -6.21 -18.00 0.36
C ALA A 27 -6.09 -17.06 -0.86
N ALA A 28 -6.32 -17.58 -2.07
CA ALA A 28 -6.33 -16.77 -3.29
C ALA A 28 -7.47 -15.74 -3.29
N LEU A 29 -8.68 -16.13 -2.87
CA LEU A 29 -9.81 -15.21 -2.75
C LEU A 29 -9.55 -14.13 -1.69
N ASP A 30 -8.92 -14.47 -0.58
CA ASP A 30 -8.52 -13.51 0.45
C ASP A 30 -7.43 -12.56 -0.02
N ALA A 31 -6.46 -13.07 -0.79
CA ALA A 31 -5.45 -12.24 -1.44
C ALA A 31 -6.10 -11.26 -2.42
N LEU A 32 -6.98 -11.75 -3.31
CA LEU A 32 -7.71 -10.92 -4.27
C LEU A 32 -8.59 -9.86 -3.59
N ARG A 33 -9.27 -10.23 -2.50
CA ARG A 33 -10.00 -9.26 -1.66
C ARG A 33 -9.06 -8.20 -1.07
N GLY A 34 -7.91 -8.62 -0.54
CA GLY A 34 -6.88 -7.71 -0.04
C GLY A 34 -6.37 -6.74 -1.11
N TRP A 35 -6.06 -7.24 -2.31
CA TRP A 35 -5.65 -6.42 -3.46
C TRP A 35 -6.73 -5.42 -3.86
N ARG A 36 -8.00 -5.83 -3.91
CA ARG A 36 -9.12 -4.92 -4.22
C ARG A 36 -9.26 -3.79 -3.21
N VAL A 37 -9.07 -4.09 -1.91
CA VAL A 37 -9.08 -3.07 -0.85
C VAL A 37 -7.92 -2.09 -1.04
N LEU A 38 -6.70 -2.59 -1.27
CA LEU A 38 -5.52 -1.73 -1.50
C LEU A 38 -5.67 -0.85 -2.75
N LEU A 39 -6.23 -1.40 -3.83
CA LEU A 39 -6.54 -0.64 -5.04
C LEU A 39 -7.58 0.46 -4.76
N ALA A 40 -8.64 0.16 -4.01
CA ALA A 40 -9.64 1.16 -3.63
C ALA A 40 -9.04 2.27 -2.75
N THR A 41 -8.20 1.89 -1.77
CA THR A 41 -7.44 2.81 -0.90
C THR A 41 -6.55 3.76 -1.70
N SER A 42 -5.90 3.27 -2.76
CA SER A 42 -5.04 4.10 -3.62
C SER A 42 -5.80 5.14 -4.48
N ARG A 43 -7.13 5.23 -4.35
CA ARG A 43 -8.01 6.20 -5.05
C ARG A 43 -7.74 6.27 -6.56
N PRO A 44 -8.15 5.26 -7.35
CA PRO A 44 -7.84 5.17 -8.78
C PRO A 44 -8.31 6.36 -9.62
N ARG A 45 -9.26 7.16 -9.13
CA ARG A 45 -9.67 8.42 -9.77
C ARG A 45 -8.60 9.51 -9.72
N SER A 46 -7.72 9.52 -8.71
CA SER A 46 -6.63 10.50 -8.57
C SER A 46 -5.32 10.07 -9.22
N TRP A 47 -5.21 8.84 -9.73
CA TRP A 47 -3.98 8.34 -10.38
C TRP A 47 -3.54 9.19 -11.55
N LEU A 48 -4.49 9.77 -12.30
CA LEU A 48 -4.18 10.63 -13.42
C LEU A 48 -3.49 11.93 -12.99
N ALA A 49 -3.77 12.44 -11.79
CA ALA A 49 -3.16 13.67 -11.29
C ALA A 49 -1.65 13.53 -11.04
N THR A 50 -1.16 12.32 -10.75
CA THR A 50 0.25 12.03 -10.46
C THR A 50 0.96 11.34 -11.63
N GLY A 51 0.28 10.44 -12.33
CA GLY A 51 0.83 9.74 -13.50
C GLY A 51 0.96 10.61 -14.76
N LEU A 52 -0.02 11.48 -15.04
CA LEU A 52 0.01 12.30 -16.26
C LEU A 52 1.15 13.33 -16.26
N PRO A 53 1.43 14.09 -15.18
CA PRO A 53 2.54 15.03 -15.19
C PRO A 53 3.89 14.36 -15.46
N PHE A 54 4.11 13.16 -14.89
CA PHE A 54 5.32 12.39 -15.18
C PHE A 54 5.41 11.98 -16.65
N LEU A 55 4.30 11.47 -17.21
CA LEU A 55 4.25 11.07 -18.62
C LEU A 55 4.48 12.26 -19.56
N VAL A 56 3.90 13.42 -19.25
CA VAL A 56 4.09 14.66 -20.01
C VAL A 56 5.56 15.09 -19.97
N ALA A 57 6.18 15.11 -18.78
CA ALA A 57 7.60 15.44 -18.66
C ALA A 57 8.51 14.47 -19.45
N ALA A 58 8.15 13.18 -19.49
CA ALA A 58 8.86 12.19 -20.29
C ALA A 58 8.70 12.42 -21.80
N LEU A 59 7.52 12.85 -22.25
CA LEU A 59 7.24 13.26 -23.63
C LEU A 59 8.05 14.50 -24.02
N GLU A 60 8.07 15.54 -23.18
CA GLU A 60 8.85 16.76 -23.43
C GLU A 60 10.37 16.53 -23.45
N SER A 61 10.83 15.47 -22.79
CA SER A 61 12.24 15.09 -22.77
C SER A 61 12.64 14.16 -23.93
N ASP A 62 11.77 13.91 -24.91
CA ASP A 62 11.93 12.90 -25.98
C ASP A 62 12.25 11.48 -25.45
N ARG A 63 11.84 11.18 -24.21
CA ARG A 63 12.03 9.88 -23.55
C ARG A 63 10.75 9.06 -23.47
N ALA A 64 9.69 9.52 -24.13
CA ALA A 64 8.45 8.77 -24.22
C ALA A 64 8.71 7.38 -24.79
N LEU A 65 8.02 6.39 -24.22
CA LEU A 65 8.12 4.98 -24.61
C LEU A 65 9.47 4.30 -24.34
N THR A 66 10.41 4.96 -23.64
CA THR A 66 11.59 4.25 -23.10
C THR A 66 11.17 3.34 -21.93
N PRO A 67 11.87 2.21 -21.68
CA PRO A 67 11.56 1.33 -20.56
C PRO A 67 11.52 2.05 -19.20
N ILE A 68 12.41 3.03 -19.00
CA ILE A 68 12.48 3.85 -17.79
C ILE A 68 11.24 4.75 -17.68
N ALA A 69 10.81 5.41 -18.76
CA ALA A 69 9.62 6.26 -18.74
C ALA A 69 8.34 5.44 -18.51
N ILE A 70 8.23 4.25 -19.11
CA ILE A 70 7.10 3.34 -18.89
C ILE A 70 7.07 2.90 -17.41
N LEU A 71 8.22 2.46 -16.89
CA LEU A 71 8.33 2.02 -15.50
C LEU A 71 7.99 3.15 -14.51
N GLY A 72 8.49 4.37 -14.75
CA GLY A 72 8.20 5.54 -13.93
C GLY A 72 6.73 5.92 -13.99
N THR A 73 6.11 5.86 -15.18
CA THR A 73 4.69 6.15 -15.34
C THR A 73 3.84 5.14 -14.55
N ILE A 74 4.17 3.84 -14.62
CA ILE A 74 3.50 2.80 -13.84
C ILE A 74 3.67 3.06 -12.33
N TYR A 75 4.87 3.44 -11.90
CA TYR A 75 5.16 3.77 -10.51
C TYR A 75 4.27 4.92 -9.99
N PHE A 76 4.21 6.02 -10.73
CA PHE A 76 3.42 7.19 -10.35
C PHE A 76 1.91 6.99 -10.47
N LEU A 77 1.45 6.06 -11.32
CA LEU A 77 0.03 5.68 -11.41
C LEU A 77 -0.41 4.80 -10.24
N GLY A 78 0.39 3.83 -9.80
CA GLY A 78 -0.05 2.83 -8.82
C GLY A 78 0.69 2.90 -7.49
N PRO A 79 1.92 2.35 -7.41
CA PRO A 79 2.68 2.26 -6.16
C PRO A 79 2.82 3.57 -5.39
N TYR A 80 3.06 4.69 -6.08
CA TYR A 80 3.16 6.00 -5.45
C TYR A 80 1.84 6.47 -4.83
N ASN A 81 0.70 6.23 -5.49
CA ASN A 81 -0.61 6.56 -4.93
C ASN A 81 -0.97 5.66 -3.74
N LEU A 82 -0.53 4.40 -3.76
CA LEU A 82 -0.66 3.52 -2.59
C LEU A 82 0.22 4.00 -1.43
N LEU A 83 1.42 4.51 -1.69
CA LEU A 83 2.26 5.15 -0.68
C LEU A 83 1.52 6.36 -0.07
N LEU A 84 1.08 7.31 -0.91
CA LEU A 84 0.44 8.54 -0.46
C LEU A 84 -0.83 8.26 0.36
N HIS A 85 -1.79 7.55 -0.22
CA HIS A 85 -3.09 7.34 0.41
C HIS A 85 -3.09 6.20 1.44
N GLY A 86 -2.25 5.18 1.26
CA GLY A 86 -2.12 4.10 2.22
C GLY A 86 -1.46 4.56 3.53
N LEU A 87 -0.51 5.49 3.46
CA LEU A 87 0.04 6.13 4.66
C LEU A 87 -1.00 7.01 5.35
N ASP A 88 -1.76 7.82 4.59
CA ASP A 88 -2.86 8.62 5.15
C ASP A 88 -3.82 7.75 5.97
N GLU A 89 -4.29 6.63 5.43
CA GLU A 89 -5.18 5.70 6.16
C GLU A 89 -4.53 5.12 7.42
N VAL A 90 -3.26 4.75 7.36
CA VAL A 90 -2.54 4.15 8.49
C VAL A 90 -2.36 5.14 9.65
N PHE A 91 -2.07 6.40 9.34
CA PHE A 91 -1.85 7.45 10.33
C PHE A 91 -3.17 8.05 10.83
N ASP A 92 -4.17 8.23 9.97
CA ASP A 92 -5.52 8.66 10.37
C ASP A 92 -6.14 7.65 11.34
N ASP A 93 -6.03 6.35 11.05
CA ASP A 93 -6.48 5.27 11.93
C ASP A 93 -5.83 5.29 13.32
N ALA A 94 -4.58 5.77 13.43
CA ALA A 94 -3.88 5.82 14.71
C ALA A 94 -4.44 6.92 15.63
N GLY A 95 -4.88 8.05 15.05
CA GLY A 95 -5.51 9.16 15.75
C GLY A 95 -7.00 8.94 16.04
N ASP A 96 -7.73 8.31 15.13
CA ASP A 96 -9.20 8.12 15.22
C ASP A 96 -9.65 6.99 16.15
N GLN A 97 -8.73 6.27 16.80
CA GLN A 97 -9.05 5.22 17.78
C GLN A 97 -9.96 5.71 18.91
N LYS A 98 -10.04 7.02 19.15
CA LYS A 98 -10.84 7.62 20.21
C LYS A 98 -12.28 8.00 19.81
N ASN A 99 -12.68 7.88 18.54
CA ASN A 99 -14.03 8.28 18.10
C ASN A 99 -15.04 7.13 18.23
N PRO A 100 -16.02 7.19 19.18
CA PRO A 100 -16.94 6.08 19.45
C PRO A 100 -17.85 5.73 18.27
N ARG A 101 -18.17 6.72 17.41
CA ARG A 101 -19.05 6.53 16.24
C ARG A 101 -18.40 5.68 15.15
N ARG A 102 -17.08 5.78 14.97
CA ARG A 102 -16.32 5.00 13.98
C ARG A 102 -16.18 3.54 14.41
N GLN A 103 -15.97 3.29 15.70
CA GLN A 103 -15.91 1.95 16.29
C GLN A 103 -17.23 1.17 16.12
N ALA A 104 -18.37 1.87 16.18
CA ALA A 104 -19.70 1.27 16.01
C ALA A 104 -20.01 0.87 14.56
N VAL A 105 -19.42 1.55 13.57
CA VAL A 105 -19.60 1.26 12.14
C VAL A 105 -18.60 0.21 11.64
N GLU A 106 -17.36 0.24 12.13
CA GLU A 106 -16.27 -0.64 11.67
C GLU A 106 -16.06 -1.89 12.54
N GLY A 107 -16.82 -2.05 13.63
CA GLY A 107 -16.84 -3.29 14.43
C GLY A 107 -15.64 -3.49 15.34
N GLY A 108 -15.07 -2.42 15.89
CA GLY A 108 -13.95 -2.45 16.84
C GLY A 108 -12.68 -1.76 16.33
N PRO A 109 -11.64 -1.62 17.19
CA PRO A 109 -10.42 -0.91 16.84
C PRO A 109 -9.75 -1.55 15.61
N PRO A 110 -9.12 -0.75 14.73
CA PRO A 110 -8.45 -1.26 13.55
C PRO A 110 -7.42 -2.31 13.95
N SER A 111 -7.63 -3.56 13.53
CA SER A 111 -6.73 -4.65 13.93
C SER A 111 -5.29 -4.32 13.51
N THR A 112 -4.33 -4.42 14.43
CA THR A 112 -2.87 -4.25 14.18
C THR A 112 -2.41 -5.00 12.91
N ARG A 113 -3.08 -6.12 12.60
CA ARG A 113 -2.89 -6.92 11.40
C ARG A 113 -3.22 -6.19 10.09
N ARG A 114 -4.26 -5.35 10.04
CA ARG A 114 -4.59 -4.54 8.84
C ARG A 114 -3.52 -3.49 8.59
N ARG A 115 -3.09 -2.79 9.62
CA ARG A 115 -1.99 -1.80 9.54
C ARG A 115 -0.69 -2.43 9.06
N ALA A 116 -0.31 -3.57 9.62
CA ALA A 116 0.90 -4.30 9.20
C ALA A 116 0.82 -4.75 7.73
N ARG A 117 -0.36 -5.18 7.26
CA ARG A 117 -0.58 -5.54 5.85
C ARG A 117 -0.46 -4.34 4.92
N THR A 118 -1.03 -3.19 5.28
CA THR A 118 -0.92 -1.96 4.47
C THR A 118 0.53 -1.50 4.37
N TRP A 119 1.25 -1.46 5.49
CA TRP A 119 2.69 -1.15 5.49
C TRP A 119 3.50 -2.10 4.61
N PHE A 120 3.27 -3.41 4.77
CA PHE A 120 3.95 -4.40 3.96
C PHE A 120 3.67 -4.19 2.47
N ALA A 121 2.41 -3.95 2.09
CA ALA A 121 2.03 -3.70 0.71
C ALA A 121 2.69 -2.43 0.15
N ILE A 122 2.74 -1.34 0.92
CA ILE A 122 3.43 -0.10 0.54
C ILE A 122 4.89 -0.39 0.24
N VAL A 123 5.62 -1.01 1.18
CA VAL A 123 7.05 -1.29 1.02
C VAL A 123 7.31 -2.25 -0.14
N ALA A 124 6.56 -3.35 -0.20
CA ALA A 124 6.74 -4.39 -1.22
C ALA A 124 6.47 -3.87 -2.65
N THR A 125 5.55 -2.92 -2.80
CA THR A 125 5.24 -2.33 -4.11
C THR A 125 6.13 -1.14 -4.47
N ASN A 126 6.61 -0.36 -3.49
CA ASN A 126 7.42 0.83 -3.77
C ASN A 126 8.92 0.53 -3.87
N ALA A 127 9.47 -0.28 -2.95
CA ALA A 127 10.91 -0.54 -2.88
C ALA A 127 11.52 -1.04 -4.21
N PRO A 128 10.97 -2.06 -4.90
CA PRO A 128 11.58 -2.53 -6.15
C PRO A 128 11.55 -1.48 -7.26
N PHE A 129 10.48 -0.68 -7.35
CA PHE A 129 10.38 0.39 -8.34
C PHE A 129 11.36 1.53 -8.05
N ILE A 130 11.46 1.97 -6.80
CA ILE A 130 12.37 3.05 -6.40
C ILE A 130 13.82 2.64 -6.69
N LEU A 131 14.21 1.42 -6.32
CA LEU A 131 15.56 0.90 -6.57
C LEU A 131 15.86 0.85 -8.08
N LEU A 132 14.93 0.33 -8.88
CA LEU A 132 15.12 0.20 -10.32
C LEU A 132 15.16 1.56 -11.03
N LEU A 133 14.27 2.50 -10.66
CA LEU A 133 14.26 3.85 -11.21
C LEU A 133 15.50 4.65 -10.81
N ALA A 134 15.98 4.51 -9.56
CA ALA A 134 17.21 5.16 -9.11
C ALA A 134 18.45 4.61 -9.83
N ALA A 135 18.52 3.29 -10.03
CA ALA A 135 19.63 2.64 -10.72
C ALA A 135 19.70 3.02 -12.21
N LEU A 136 18.55 3.15 -12.87
CA LEU A 136 18.47 3.40 -14.31
C LEU A 136 18.39 4.89 -14.68
N GLY A 137 17.86 5.74 -13.81
CA GLY A 137 17.59 7.17 -14.09
C GLY A 137 18.78 8.11 -13.88
N GLY A 138 19.85 7.64 -13.22
CA GLY A 138 21.01 8.45 -12.85
C GLY A 138 20.80 9.29 -11.59
N ALA A 139 21.88 9.92 -11.10
CA ALA A 139 21.92 10.56 -9.78
C ALA A 139 20.88 11.68 -9.59
N ALA A 140 20.71 12.56 -10.59
CA ALA A 140 19.76 13.66 -10.51
C ALA A 140 18.31 13.15 -10.40
N ALA A 141 17.93 12.17 -11.22
CA ALA A 141 16.60 11.56 -11.16
C ALA A 141 16.37 10.81 -9.84
N ALA A 142 17.40 10.11 -9.34
CA ALA A 142 17.33 9.44 -8.04
C ALA A 142 17.12 10.43 -6.88
N LEU A 143 17.77 11.59 -6.91
CA LEU A 143 17.57 12.65 -5.91
C LEU A 143 16.14 13.23 -5.95
N VAL A 144 15.62 13.52 -7.15
CA VAL A 144 14.24 14.02 -7.32
C VAL A 144 13.22 12.97 -6.90
N LEU A 145 13.44 11.69 -7.23
CA LEU A 145 12.58 10.59 -6.80
C LEU A 145 12.59 10.45 -5.28
N ALA A 146 13.77 10.49 -4.66
CA ALA A 146 13.90 10.45 -3.20
C ALA A 146 13.20 11.63 -2.54
N ALA A 147 13.36 12.85 -3.07
CA ALA A 147 12.67 14.04 -2.59
C ALA A 147 11.15 13.92 -2.71
N THR A 148 10.65 13.42 -3.84
CA THR A 148 9.21 13.20 -4.09
C THR A 148 8.61 12.18 -3.12
N VAL A 149 9.28 11.04 -2.93
CA VAL A 149 8.86 10.00 -1.98
C VAL A 149 8.93 10.52 -0.55
N ALA A 150 9.99 11.24 -0.18
CA ALA A 150 10.12 11.85 1.14
C ALA A 150 9.01 12.88 1.39
N ALA A 151 8.68 13.72 0.40
CA ALA A 151 7.58 14.66 0.49
C ALA A 151 6.23 13.97 0.71
N ALA A 152 5.95 12.86 0.00
CA ALA A 152 4.75 12.06 0.21
C ALA A 152 4.70 11.48 1.63
N VAL A 153 5.81 10.93 2.12
CA VAL A 153 5.90 10.38 3.49
C VAL A 153 5.71 11.48 4.53
N VAL A 154 6.36 12.64 4.37
CA VAL A 154 6.26 13.77 5.30
C VAL A 154 4.86 14.38 5.30
N TYR A 155 4.21 14.44 4.13
CA TYR A 155 2.83 14.89 4.01
C TYR A 155 1.87 13.98 4.79
N SER A 156 2.10 12.66 4.80
CA SER A 156 1.24 11.68 5.47
C SER A 156 1.63 11.39 6.93
N ALA A 157 2.90 11.52 7.33
CA ALA A 157 3.40 11.16 8.66
C ALA A 157 3.43 12.34 9.66
N PRO A 158 3.03 12.16 10.94
CA PRO A 158 3.21 13.16 12.00
C PRO A 158 4.71 13.40 12.26
N PRO A 159 5.20 14.64 12.51
CA PRO A 159 4.50 15.79 13.11
C PRO A 159 4.12 16.92 12.13
N VAL A 160 4.35 16.75 10.82
CA VAL A 160 4.12 17.80 9.81
C VAL A 160 2.72 17.67 9.18
N ARG A 161 1.72 17.29 9.97
CA ARG A 161 0.31 17.42 9.60
C ARG A 161 0.02 18.92 9.48
N THR A 162 0.34 19.53 8.34
CA THR A 162 -0.02 20.92 8.00
C THR A 162 -1.53 21.11 7.89
N ARG A 163 -2.32 20.02 7.94
CA ARG A 163 -3.77 20.08 8.15
C ARG A 163 -4.19 20.51 9.56
N GLU A 164 -3.30 20.47 10.56
CA GLU A 164 -3.63 20.86 11.95
C GLU A 164 -2.78 22.04 12.47
N ARG A 165 -2.00 22.71 11.61
CA ARG A 165 -1.39 24.00 11.93
C ARG A 165 -1.98 25.07 11.01
N PRO A 166 -3.10 25.72 11.39
CA PRO A 166 -3.60 26.92 10.73
C PRO A 166 -2.66 28.08 11.05
N ILE A 167 -1.48 28.10 10.42
CA ILE A 167 -0.51 29.21 10.55
C ILE A 167 -0.23 29.84 9.18
N LEU A 168 -0.89 29.38 8.11
CA LEU A 168 -0.77 29.98 6.77
C LEU A 168 -2.10 30.51 6.19
N ASP A 169 -3.18 30.54 6.96
CA ASP A 169 -4.41 31.27 6.59
C ASP A 169 -4.31 32.80 6.85
N SER A 170 -3.12 33.33 7.12
CA SER A 170 -2.91 34.75 7.45
C SER A 170 -2.09 35.55 6.40
N ALA A 171 -1.92 35.04 5.18
CA ALA A 171 -1.17 35.75 4.12
C ALA A 171 -1.95 36.05 2.83
N THR A 172 -3.24 35.71 2.76
CA THR A 172 -4.12 36.10 1.62
C THR A 172 -5.37 36.85 2.11
N GLY A 173 -5.20 37.61 3.19
CA GLY A 173 -6.19 38.52 3.74
C GLY A 173 -5.57 39.90 4.00
N ALA A 174 -5.13 40.57 2.94
CA ALA A 174 -4.88 42.01 2.87
C ALA A 174 -4.96 42.46 1.40
#